data_AF-A0AAV0RHB2-F1
#
_entry.id   AF-A0AAV0RHB2-F1
#
_cell.length_a   1.000
_cell.length_b   1.000
_cell.length_c   1.000
_cell.angle_alpha   90.00
_cell.angle_beta   90.00
_cell.angle_gamma   90.00
#
_symmetry.space_group_name_H-M   'P 1'
#
loop_
_entity.id
_entity.type
_entity.pdbx_description
1 polymer ?
#
loop_
_entity_poly.entity_id
_entity_poly.type
_entity_poly.pdbx_seq_one_letter_code
_entity_poly.pdbx_strand_id
1 'polypeptide(L)'
;MLQYEARGGDVVLTLLEPGTAGTVAFLRSISLEAVGLGVHLAAGAHDILLQAEYILTAVPSRQVSSSSSTAQGKKKSNVRSNQPKDAQEGMQQAYSNLSDGLGKSASALVRTPLKKYQYGASAGSALATAARGIPAAGIAPVSACASAAHSALLGLRNSLDPEHKKESMEKYLGPTQTHNRD
;
A
#
# COMPACT_ATOMS: atom_id res chain seq x y z
N MET A 1 -41.47 13.85 -26.86
CA MET A 1 -42.59 12.88 -26.78
C MET A 1 -42.49 12.23 -25.40
N LEU A 2 -43.21 12.78 -24.42
CA LEU A 2 -43.23 12.27 -23.04
C LEU A 2 -44.37 11.25 -22.94
N GLN A 3 -44.06 10.00 -22.63
CA GLN A 3 -45.06 9.04 -22.19
C GLN A 3 -45.17 9.16 -20.67
N TYR A 4 -46.30 9.69 -20.20
CA TYR A 4 -46.67 9.78 -18.80
C TYR A 4 -47.71 8.69 -18.51
N GLU A 5 -47.30 7.58 -17.90
CA GLU A 5 -48.22 6.61 -17.30
C GLU A 5 -48.25 6.90 -15.79
N ALA A 6 -49.32 7.51 -15.30
CA ALA A 6 -49.49 7.85 -13.90
C ALA A 6 -50.09 6.66 -13.13
N ARG A 7 -49.31 6.04 -12.24
CA ARG A 7 -49.88 5.19 -11.19
C ARG A 7 -48.99 5.13 -9.94
N GLY A 8 -49.41 5.87 -8.91
CA GLY A 8 -49.22 5.52 -7.50
C GLY A 8 -47.84 5.75 -6.87
N GLY A 9 -47.68 6.89 -6.20
CA GLY A 9 -47.01 6.93 -4.89
C GLY A 9 -45.53 7.27 -4.85
N ASP A 10 -44.68 6.68 -5.69
CA ASP A 10 -43.22 6.79 -5.54
C ASP A 10 -42.53 7.34 -6.79
N VAL A 11 -42.95 8.53 -7.22
CA VAL A 11 -42.15 9.32 -8.15
C VAL A 11 -41.10 10.05 -7.34
N VAL A 12 -40.07 9.33 -6.90
CA VAL A 12 -38.77 9.97 -6.60
C VAL A 12 -38.28 10.51 -7.91
N LEU A 13 -38.62 11.78 -8.08
CA LEU A 13 -38.38 12.71 -9.16
C LEU A 13 -36.87 12.81 -9.38
N THR A 14 -36.26 11.77 -9.95
CA THR A 14 -34.85 11.82 -10.37
C THR A 14 -34.83 12.43 -11.76
N LEU A 15 -35.22 13.71 -11.83
CA LEU A 15 -34.81 14.58 -12.93
C LEU A 15 -33.30 14.75 -12.79
N LEU A 16 -32.55 13.82 -13.39
CA LEU A 16 -31.14 14.03 -13.65
C LEU A 16 -31.08 15.10 -14.73
N GLU A 17 -30.82 16.34 -14.31
CA GLU A 17 -30.62 17.51 -15.16
C GLU A 17 -29.60 17.11 -16.27
N PRO A 18 -29.86 17.36 -17.56
CA PRO A 18 -29.03 16.84 -18.66
C PRO A 18 -27.55 17.27 -18.58
N GLY A 19 -27.19 18.27 -17.77
CA GLY A 19 -25.81 18.61 -17.43
C GLY A 19 -25.20 17.79 -16.27
N THR A 20 -26.00 17.33 -15.32
CA THR A 20 -25.51 16.66 -14.09
C THR A 20 -24.82 15.34 -14.37
N ALA A 21 -25.33 14.53 -15.32
CA ALA A 21 -24.68 13.28 -15.73
C ALA A 21 -23.28 13.53 -16.31
N GLY A 22 -23.13 14.58 -17.13
CA GLY A 22 -21.85 14.98 -17.74
C GLY A 22 -20.85 15.51 -16.70
N THR A 23 -21.30 16.35 -15.77
CA THR A 23 -20.46 16.86 -14.68
C THR A 23 -20.00 15.73 -13.74
N VAL A 24 -20.89 14.79 -13.41
CA VAL A 24 -20.55 13.63 -12.58
C VAL A 24 -19.52 12.73 -13.27
N ALA A 25 -19.67 12.47 -14.58
CA ALA A 25 -18.69 11.70 -15.35
C ALA A 25 -17.32 12.39 -15.39
N PHE A 26 -17.29 13.70 -15.62
CA PHE A 26 -16.05 14.49 -15.64
C PHE A 26 -15.34 14.49 -14.29
N LEU A 27 -16.06 14.72 -13.19
CA LEU A 27 -15.50 14.67 -11.83
C LEU A 27 -14.94 13.29 -11.51
N ARG A 28 -15.64 12.23 -11.93
CA ARG A 28 -15.18 10.85 -11.77
C ARG A 28 -13.87 10.63 -12.52
N SER A 29 -13.77 11.05 -13.78
CA SER A 29 -12.56 10.91 -14.58
C SER A 29 -11.38 11.66 -13.97
N ILE A 30 -11.55 12.94 -13.59
CA ILE A 30 -10.49 13.71 -12.92
C ILE A 30 -10.05 13.03 -11.62
N SER A 31 -11.01 12.57 -10.82
CA SER A 31 -10.71 11.91 -9.54
C SER A 31 -9.92 10.62 -9.76
N LEU A 32 -10.30 9.82 -10.76
CA LEU A 32 -9.60 8.57 -11.10
C LEU A 32 -8.17 8.83 -11.57
N GLU A 33 -7.96 9.84 -12.40
CA GLU A 33 -6.61 10.24 -12.85
C GLU A 33 -5.77 10.75 -11.68
N ALA A 34 -6.32 11.62 -10.83
CA ALA A 34 -5.63 12.14 -9.65
C ALA A 34 -5.22 11.02 -8.68
N VAL A 35 -6.14 10.08 -8.41
CA VAL A 35 -5.84 8.90 -7.57
C VAL A 35 -4.81 8.00 -8.25
N GLY A 36 -4.93 7.77 -9.56
CA GLY A 36 -3.97 6.98 -10.34
C GLY A 36 -2.55 7.55 -10.27
N LEU A 37 -2.39 8.86 -10.44
CA LEU A 37 -1.12 9.55 -10.27
C LEU A 37 -0.59 9.42 -8.83
N GLY A 38 -1.46 9.56 -7.83
CA GLY A 38 -1.11 9.36 -6.42
C GLY A 38 -0.59 7.95 -6.14
N VAL A 39 -1.21 6.91 -6.71
CA VAL A 39 -0.73 5.52 -6.63
C VAL A 39 0.67 5.41 -7.19
N HIS A 40 0.93 5.91 -8.40
CA HIS A 40 2.26 5.83 -9.02
C HIS A 40 3.32 6.61 -8.24
N LEU A 41 2.98 7.79 -7.74
CA LEU A 41 3.87 8.60 -6.91
C LEU A 41 4.23 7.87 -5.61
N ALA A 42 3.22 7.33 -4.91
CA ALA A 42 3.43 6.63 -3.65
C ALA A 42 4.26 5.35 -3.83
N ALA A 43 4.04 4.60 -4.91
CA ALA A 43 4.86 3.44 -5.28
C ALA A 43 6.32 3.85 -5.52
N GLY A 44 6.56 4.89 -6.32
CA GLY A 44 7.91 5.39 -6.60
C GLY A 44 8.61 5.90 -5.34
N ALA A 45 7.91 6.62 -4.48
CA ALA A 45 8.43 7.07 -3.19
C ALA A 45 8.78 5.87 -2.30
N HIS A 46 7.91 4.87 -2.22
CA HIS A 46 8.17 3.66 -1.45
C HIS A 46 9.40 2.89 -1.96
N ASP A 47 9.58 2.76 -3.28
CA ASP A 47 10.74 2.08 -3.88
C ASP A 47 12.06 2.81 -3.57
N ILE A 48 12.09 4.14 -3.69
CA ILE A 48 13.26 4.95 -3.35
C ILE A 48 13.59 4.84 -1.86
N LEU A 49 12.57 4.92 -1.00
CA LEU A 49 12.74 4.83 0.45
C LEU A 49 13.17 3.42 0.89
N LEU A 50 12.68 2.37 0.25
CA LEU A 50 13.15 0.99 0.45
C LEU A 50 14.61 0.83 0.07
N GLN A 51 15.04 1.42 -1.04
CA GLN A 51 16.44 1.40 -1.44
C GLN A 51 17.31 2.15 -0.43
N ALA A 52 16.85 3.29 0.07
CA ALA A 52 17.54 4.02 1.11
C ALA A 52 17.58 3.26 2.46
N GLU A 53 16.50 2.57 2.84
CA GLU A 53 16.47 1.65 4.00
C GLU A 53 17.53 0.55 3.84
N TYR A 54 17.63 -0.05 2.65
CA TYR A 54 18.65 -1.05 2.34
C TYR A 54 20.07 -0.49 2.48
N ILE A 55 20.36 0.69 1.93
CA ILE A 55 21.69 1.30 2.01
C ILE A 55 22.04 1.62 3.48
N LEU A 56 21.12 2.21 4.23
CA LEU A 56 21.34 2.60 5.63
C LEU A 56 21.52 1.41 6.57
N THR A 57 20.92 0.26 6.23
CA THR A 57 21.08 -0.99 6.98
C THR A 57 22.26 -1.84 6.50
N ALA A 58 22.70 -1.67 5.25
CA ALA A 58 23.83 -2.39 4.66
C ALA A 58 25.21 -1.79 5.01
N VAL A 59 25.29 -0.55 5.52
CA VAL A 59 26.55 0.00 6.05
C VAL A 59 26.96 -0.80 7.31
N PRO A 60 28.13 -1.46 7.31
CA PRO A 60 28.40 -2.52 8.27
C PRO A 60 28.73 -1.97 9.66
N SER A 61 27.91 -2.32 10.65
CA SER A 61 28.46 -2.58 11.99
C SER A 61 29.33 -3.83 11.91
N ARG A 62 30.65 -3.61 11.78
CA ARG A 62 31.64 -4.64 12.10
C ARG A 62 31.36 -5.10 13.54
N GLN A 63 31.03 -6.39 13.69
CA GLN A 63 30.70 -7.12 14.92
C GLN A 63 29.24 -6.96 15.44
N VAL A 64 28.36 -7.89 15.05
CA VAL A 64 27.90 -9.06 15.85
C VAL A 64 26.70 -9.66 15.11
N SER A 65 26.77 -10.97 14.89
CA SER A 65 25.83 -11.79 14.13
C SER A 65 24.38 -11.79 14.64
N SER A 66 23.49 -12.19 13.71
CA SER A 66 22.19 -12.85 13.91
C SER A 66 20.99 -12.03 14.42
N SER A 67 20.27 -11.42 13.48
CA SER A 67 18.84 -11.65 13.30
C SER A 67 18.42 -11.24 11.89
N SER A 68 17.92 -12.22 11.16
CA SER A 68 17.27 -12.11 9.86
C SER A 68 16.31 -10.93 9.74
N SER A 69 16.54 -10.07 8.76
CA SER A 69 15.45 -9.48 7.98
C SER A 69 15.79 -9.74 6.52
N THR A 70 15.28 -10.87 6.05
CA THR A 70 14.95 -11.19 4.67
C THR A 70 15.17 -10.02 3.71
N ALA A 71 16.37 -9.94 3.14
CA ALA A 71 16.54 -9.52 1.76
C ALA A 71 15.83 -10.60 0.93
N GLN A 72 14.50 -10.54 0.95
CA GLN A 72 13.67 -11.43 0.20
C GLN A 72 13.95 -11.08 -1.25
N GLY A 73 14.82 -11.87 -1.88
CA GLY A 73 14.71 -12.15 -3.30
C GLY A 73 13.29 -12.66 -3.53
N LYS A 74 12.34 -11.74 -3.66
CA LYS A 74 11.00 -12.07 -4.10
C LYS A 74 11.19 -12.56 -5.53
N LYS A 75 11.09 -13.88 -5.69
CA LYS A 75 10.56 -14.50 -6.91
C LYS A 75 9.45 -13.56 -7.38
N LYS A 76 9.42 -13.24 -8.68
CA LYS A 76 8.38 -12.46 -9.35
C LYS A 76 7.03 -13.17 -9.20
N SER A 77 6.49 -13.31 -7.99
CA SER A 77 5.10 -13.66 -7.74
C SER A 77 4.34 -12.41 -8.12
N ASN A 78 3.76 -12.44 -9.33
CA ASN A 78 2.80 -11.49 -9.87
C ASN A 78 2.61 -10.24 -9.00
N VAL A 79 3.28 -9.15 -9.36
CA VAL A 79 3.20 -7.83 -8.71
C VAL A 79 1.74 -7.33 -8.58
N ARG A 80 0.81 -7.93 -9.34
CA ARG A 80 -0.64 -7.67 -9.32
C ARG A 80 -1.46 -8.60 -8.40
N SER A 81 -0.91 -9.70 -7.88
CA SER A 81 -1.66 -10.67 -7.05
C SER A 81 -2.08 -10.12 -5.69
N ASN A 82 -1.34 -9.16 -5.15
CA ASN A 82 -1.56 -8.62 -3.81
C ASN A 82 -2.32 -7.28 -3.85
N GLN A 83 -2.89 -6.90 -5.00
CA GLN A 83 -3.64 -5.65 -5.09
C GLN A 83 -4.94 -5.76 -4.28
N PRO A 84 -5.26 -4.74 -3.47
CA PRO A 84 -6.49 -4.73 -2.70
C PRO A 84 -7.69 -4.77 -3.65
N LYS A 85 -8.70 -5.59 -3.35
CA LYS A 85 -9.87 -5.71 -4.21
C LYS A 85 -10.71 -4.44 -4.25
N ASP A 86 -10.72 -3.70 -3.14
CA ASP A 86 -11.51 -2.49 -2.90
C ASP A 86 -10.82 -1.59 -1.86
N ALA A 87 -11.50 -0.51 -1.48
CA ALA A 87 -11.02 0.48 -0.52
C ALA A 87 -10.87 -0.11 0.89
N GLN A 88 -11.74 -1.04 1.29
CA GLN A 88 -11.67 -1.66 2.60
C GLN A 88 -10.41 -2.51 2.73
N GLU A 89 -10.15 -3.38 1.76
CA GLU A 89 -8.93 -4.19 1.71
C GLU A 89 -7.69 -3.28 1.58
N GLY A 90 -7.79 -2.19 0.81
CA GLY A 90 -6.72 -1.19 0.67
C GLY A 90 -6.34 -0.54 2.01
N MET A 91 -7.33 -0.17 2.83
CA MET A 91 -7.12 0.36 4.17
C MET A 91 -6.54 -0.69 5.13
N GLN A 92 -7.00 -1.94 5.04
CA GLN A 92 -6.48 -3.03 5.89
C GLN A 92 -5.00 -3.30 5.59
N GLN A 93 -4.63 -3.34 4.31
CA GLN A 93 -3.23 -3.45 3.89
C GLN A 93 -2.43 -2.21 4.32
N ALA A 94 -2.99 -1.02 4.20
CA ALA A 94 -2.33 0.21 4.63
C ALA A 94 -2.00 0.21 6.13
N TYR A 95 -2.95 -0.24 6.97
CA TYR A 95 -2.73 -0.40 8.40
C TYR A 95 -1.60 -1.41 8.68
N SER A 96 -1.62 -2.57 8.02
CA SER A 96 -0.58 -3.59 8.17
C SER A 96 0.81 -3.04 7.81
N ASN A 97 0.92 -2.36 6.65
CA ASN A 97 2.18 -1.79 6.19
C ASN A 97 2.72 -0.75 7.18
N LEU A 98 1.84 0.11 7.69
CA LEU A 98 2.20 1.13 8.68
C LEU A 98 2.65 0.50 10.00
N SER A 99 1.91 -0.49 10.52
CA SER A 99 2.26 -1.18 11.76
C SER A 99 3.60 -1.91 11.66
N ASP A 100 3.88 -2.52 10.51
CA ASP A 100 5.15 -3.21 10.26
C ASP A 100 6.32 -2.23 10.26
N GLY A 101 6.16 -1.06 9.62
CA GLY A 101 7.16 0.01 9.64
C GLY A 101 7.49 0.51 11.03
N LEU A 102 6.46 0.78 11.84
CA LEU A 102 6.63 1.18 13.24
C LEU A 102 7.27 0.06 14.07
N GLY A 103 6.88 -1.19 13.83
CA GLY A 103 7.47 -2.37 14.47
C GLY A 103 8.96 -2.51 14.19
N LYS A 104 9.40 -2.27 12.95
CA LYS A 104 10.83 -2.23 12.58
C LYS A 104 11.58 -1.14 13.34
N SER A 105 11.03 0.06 13.41
CA SER A 105 11.65 1.18 14.14
C SER A 105 11.74 0.94 15.63
N ALA A 106 10.67 0.46 16.25
CA ALA A 106 10.66 0.07 17.66
C ALA A 106 11.69 -1.03 17.93
N SER A 107 11.83 -1.99 17.00
CA SER A 107 12.83 -3.05 17.11
C SER A 107 14.26 -2.51 17.07
N ALA A 108 14.55 -1.54 16.21
CA ALA A 108 15.87 -0.92 16.09
C ALA A 108 16.19 -0.02 17.30
N LEU A 109 15.22 0.75 17.80
CA LEU A 109 15.46 1.76 18.84
C LEU A 109 15.31 1.25 20.27
N VAL A 110 14.43 0.27 20.50
CA VAL A 110 14.11 -0.22 21.85
C VAL A 110 14.57 -1.66 22.00
N ARG A 111 14.07 -2.56 21.16
CA ARG A 111 14.31 -4.01 21.32
C ARG A 111 15.79 -4.37 21.19
N THR A 112 16.48 -3.82 20.19
CA THR A 112 17.89 -4.16 19.92
C THR A 112 18.84 -3.66 21.01
N PRO A 113 18.78 -2.38 21.44
CA PRO A 113 19.57 -1.89 22.57
C PRO A 113 19.27 -2.62 23.88
N LEU A 114 17.98 -2.88 24.16
CA LEU A 114 17.56 -3.59 25.36
C LEU A 114 18.09 -5.04 25.37
N LYS A 115 18.00 -5.74 24.24
CA LYS A 115 18.56 -7.09 24.09
C LYS A 115 20.07 -7.08 24.34
N LYS A 116 20.82 -6.12 23.76
CA LYS A 116 22.27 -5.99 23.99
C LYS A 116 22.60 -5.76 25.46
N TYR A 117 21.87 -4.90 26.14
CA TYR A 117 22.05 -4.65 27.57
C TYR A 117 21.84 -5.91 28.41
N GLN A 118 20.78 -6.68 28.14
CA GLN A 118 20.50 -7.94 28.84
C GLN A 118 21.59 -9.01 28.66
N TYR A 119 22.29 -9.02 27.53
CA TYR A 119 23.43 -9.92 27.29
C TYR A 119 24.77 -9.40 27.85
N GLY A 120 24.73 -8.45 28.78
CA GLY A 120 25.91 -7.97 29.50
C GLY A 120 26.65 -6.82 28.82
N ALA A 121 26.08 -6.19 27.78
CA ALA A 121 26.65 -4.95 27.25
C ALA A 121 26.46 -3.81 28.27
N SER A 122 27.47 -2.93 28.38
CA SER A 122 27.35 -1.73 29.21
C SER A 122 26.23 -0.82 28.73
N ALA A 123 25.65 -0.02 29.63
CA ALA A 123 24.62 0.95 29.28
C ALA A 123 25.05 1.90 28.14
N GLY A 124 26.32 2.32 28.13
CA GLY A 124 26.89 3.14 27.05
C GLY A 124 26.95 2.42 25.70
N SER A 125 27.25 1.11 25.69
CA SER A 125 27.25 0.30 24.47
C SER A 125 25.84 0.08 23.91
N ALA A 126 24.86 -0.13 24.80
CA ALA A 126 23.44 -0.20 24.42
C ALA A 126 22.95 1.13 23.84
N LEU A 127 23.27 2.26 24.47
CA LEU A 127 22.93 3.60 23.97
C LEU A 127 23.60 3.91 22.62
N ALA A 128 24.87 3.57 22.46
CA ALA A 128 25.59 3.72 21.20
C ALA A 128 24.94 2.88 20.07
N THR A 129 24.41 1.69 20.42
CA THR A 129 23.64 0.86 19.48
C THR A 129 22.35 1.55 19.07
N ALA A 130 21.61 2.14 20.02
CA ALA A 130 20.41 2.90 19.72
C ALA A 130 20.70 4.09 18.79
N ALA A 131 21.72 4.88 19.12
CA ALA A 131 22.13 6.05 18.35
C ALA A 131 22.54 5.70 16.91
N ARG A 132 23.29 4.61 16.71
CA ARG A 132 23.63 4.08 15.38
C ARG A 132 22.42 3.56 14.61
N GLY A 133 21.39 3.13 15.32
CA GLY A 133 20.13 2.67 14.74
C GLY A 133 19.21 3.80 14.27
N ILE A 134 19.39 5.05 14.72
CA ILE A 134 18.46 6.17 14.43
C ILE A 134 18.23 6.37 12.93
N PRO A 135 19.25 6.46 12.05
CA PRO A 135 19.03 6.68 10.63
C PRO A 135 18.19 5.56 9.99
N ALA A 136 18.53 4.31 10.28
CA ALA A 136 17.81 3.15 9.77
C ALA A 136 16.39 3.03 10.38
N ALA A 137 16.22 3.40 11.64
CA ALA A 137 14.92 3.37 12.33
C ALA A 137 14.01 4.52 11.92
N GLY A 138 14.57 5.66 11.47
CA GLY A 138 13.80 6.82 11.04
C GLY A 138 13.22 6.67 9.64
N ILE A 139 13.86 5.90 8.76
CA ILE A 139 13.40 5.74 7.37
C ILE A 139 12.31 4.67 7.20
N ALA A 140 12.31 3.64 8.05
CA ALA A 140 11.32 2.55 7.99
C ALA A 140 9.85 3.02 8.13
N PRO A 141 9.49 3.94 9.06
CA PRO A 141 8.13 4.47 9.17
C PRO A 141 7.73 5.29 7.95
N VAL A 142 8.66 6.06 7.38
CA VAL A 142 8.39 6.89 6.20
C VAL A 142 8.13 6.02 4.98
N SER A 143 8.96 4.98 4.77
CA SER A 143 8.75 3.97 3.74
C SER A 143 7.41 3.26 3.91
N ALA A 144 7.07 2.90 5.15
CA ALA A 144 5.79 2.27 5.48
C ALA A 144 4.59 3.19 5.24
N CYS A 145 4.68 4.47 5.57
CA CYS A 145 3.66 5.47 5.24
C CYS A 145 3.45 5.57 3.72
N ALA A 146 4.52 5.58 2.93
CA ALA A 146 4.43 5.59 1.47
C ALA A 146 3.76 4.31 0.93
N SER A 147 4.13 3.14 1.47
CA SER A 147 3.49 1.86 1.15
C SER A 147 2.01 1.83 1.54
N ALA A 148 1.68 2.40 2.70
CA ALA A 148 0.31 2.49 3.19
C ALA A 148 -0.55 3.42 2.32
N ALA A 149 -0.02 4.58 1.95
CA ALA A 149 -0.66 5.50 1.02
C ALA A 149 -0.89 4.83 -0.34
N HIS A 150 0.11 4.11 -0.85
CA HIS A 150 0.00 3.35 -2.09
C HIS A 150 -1.13 2.31 -2.03
N SER A 151 -1.17 1.46 -1.00
CA SER A 151 -2.23 0.45 -0.82
C SER A 151 -3.63 1.07 -0.65
N ALA A 152 -3.75 2.14 0.13
CA ALA A 152 -5.03 2.83 0.33
C ALA A 152 -5.55 3.45 -0.97
N LEU A 153 -4.70 4.18 -1.71
CA LEU A 153 -5.07 4.80 -2.98
C LEU A 153 -5.39 3.75 -4.05
N LEU A 154 -4.66 2.63 -4.07
CA LEU A 154 -4.92 1.54 -4.99
C LEU A 154 -6.28 0.87 -4.70
N GLY A 155 -6.64 0.67 -3.44
CA GLY A 155 -7.95 0.16 -3.04
C GLY A 155 -9.08 1.13 -3.39
N LEU A 156 -8.87 2.43 -3.16
CA LEU A 156 -9.81 3.47 -3.54
C LEU A 156 -10.06 3.48 -5.05
N ARG A 157 -8.98 3.46 -5.86
CA ARG A 157 -9.04 3.37 -7.31
C ARG A 157 -9.84 2.14 -7.77
N ASN A 158 -9.55 0.99 -7.16
CA ASN A 158 -10.22 -0.27 -7.48
C ASN A 158 -11.72 -0.28 -7.13
N SER A 159 -12.16 0.57 -6.20
CA SER A 159 -13.58 0.75 -5.86
C SER A 159 -14.30 1.69 -6.81
N LEU A 160 -13.60 2.74 -7.29
CA LEU A 160 -14.14 3.74 -8.19
C LEU A 160 -14.11 3.30 -9.66
N ASP A 161 -13.27 2.33 -10.01
CA ASP A 161 -13.15 1.82 -11.38
C ASP A 161 -12.94 0.30 -11.41
N PRO A 162 -14.02 -0.48 -11.16
CA PRO A 162 -13.96 -1.93 -11.14
C PRO A 162 -13.76 -2.53 -12.55
N GLU A 163 -14.07 -1.81 -13.63
CA GLU A 163 -13.87 -2.27 -15.02
C GLU A 163 -12.39 -2.20 -15.43
N HIS A 164 -11.67 -1.10 -15.15
CA HIS A 164 -10.22 -1.08 -15.36
C HIS A 164 -9.50 -2.12 -14.50
N LYS A 165 -10.02 -2.45 -13.32
CA LYS A 165 -9.49 -3.55 -12.50
C LYS A 165 -9.68 -4.90 -13.22
N LYS A 166 -10.87 -5.20 -13.74
CA LYS A 166 -11.12 -6.44 -14.51
C LYS A 166 -10.22 -6.53 -15.73
N GLU A 167 -10.12 -5.47 -16.52
CA GLU A 167 -9.24 -5.43 -17.70
C GLU A 167 -7.76 -5.67 -17.32
N SER A 168 -7.31 -5.04 -16.23
CA SER A 168 -5.94 -5.24 -15.72
C SER A 168 -5.73 -6.53 -14.92
N MET A 169 -6.79 -7.26 -14.59
CA MET A 169 -6.73 -8.63 -14.09
C MET A 169 -6.71 -9.62 -15.25
N GLU A 170 -7.59 -9.47 -16.25
CA GLU A 170 -7.70 -10.30 -17.45
C GLU A 170 -6.43 -10.26 -18.30
N LYS A 171 -5.83 -9.08 -18.49
CA LYS A 171 -4.58 -8.91 -19.25
C LYS A 171 -3.38 -9.66 -18.67
N TYR A 172 -3.40 -9.99 -17.37
CA TYR A 172 -2.26 -10.59 -16.67
C TYR A 172 -2.53 -11.96 -16.06
N LEU A 173 -3.80 -12.35 -15.87
CA LEU A 173 -4.18 -13.69 -15.41
C LEU A 173 -4.36 -14.68 -16.58
N GLY A 174 -4.46 -14.20 -17.82
CA GLY A 174 -4.78 -15.03 -18.99
C GLY A 174 -6.22 -15.55 -18.95
N PRO A 175 -6.79 -16.01 -20.08
CA PRO A 175 -8.13 -16.56 -20.08
C PRO A 175 -8.19 -17.72 -19.10
N THR A 176 -9.10 -17.64 -18.12
CA THR A 176 -9.47 -18.77 -17.26
C THR A 176 -9.83 -19.91 -18.21
N GLN A 177 -8.99 -20.94 -18.29
CA GLN A 177 -9.36 -22.16 -19.01
C GLN A 177 -10.58 -22.73 -18.29
N THR A 178 -11.76 -22.48 -18.86
CA THR A 178 -12.94 -23.28 -18.59
C THR A 178 -12.66 -24.65 -19.17
N HIS A 179 -12.08 -25.53 -18.35
CA HIS A 179 -11.96 -26.94 -18.65
C HIS A 179 -13.37 -27.55 -18.59
N ASN A 180 -14.13 -27.39 -19.67
CA ASN A 180 -15.31 -28.20 -19.92
C ASN A 180 -14.83 -29.66 -20.04
N ARG A 181 -15.19 -30.49 -19.05
CA ARG A 181 -15.20 -31.93 -19.23
C ARG A 181 -16.53 -32.28 -19.89
N ASP A 182 -16.44 -32.78 -21.11
CA ASP A 182 -17.43 -33.68 -21.70
C ASP A 182 -17.58 -34.96 -20.85
#